data_AF-A0A7H0H0Z7-F1
#
_entry.id   AF-A0A7H0H0Z7-F1
#
_cell.length_a   1.000
_cell.length_b   1.000
_cell.length_c   1.000
_cell.angle_alpha   90.00
_cell.angle_beta   90.00
_cell.angle_gamma   90.00
#
_symmetry.space_group_name_H-M   'P 1'
#
loop_
_entity.id
_entity.type
_entity.pdbx_description
1 polymer ?
#
loop_
_entity_poly.entity_id
_entity_poly.type
_entity_poly.pdbx_seq_one_letter_code
_entity_poly.pdbx_strand_id
1 'polypeptide(L)'
;MEYRQFTGPDSFVFLFLDQAYLQRKLAQGANADAPTGVGAGISFRTGAGLFQLVYSVGRSKQLNQKLALNASKIHFGITSRF
;
A
#
# COMPACT_ATOMS: atom_id res chain seq x y z
N MET A 1 1.26 -9.75 -2.22
CA MET A 1 1.72 -10.60 -1.10
C MET A 1 1.65 -9.80 0.17
N GLU A 2 1.19 -10.38 1.28
CA GLU A 2 1.12 -9.70 2.58
C GLU A 2 1.44 -10.68 3.69
N TYR A 3 2.21 -10.23 4.67
CA TYR A 3 2.55 -10.98 5.88
C TYR A 3 2.08 -10.19 7.09
N ARG A 4 1.34 -10.84 8.00
CA ARG A 4 0.78 -10.24 9.21
C ARG A 4 1.29 -10.95 10.45
N GLN A 5 1.77 -10.17 11.42
CA GLN A 5 2.11 -10.63 12.76
C GLN A 5 1.10 -10.04 13.75
N PHE A 6 0.36 -10.91 14.43
CA PHE A 6 -0.61 -10.51 15.45
C PHE A 6 0.09 -10.17 16.76
N THR A 7 -0.26 -9.03 17.33
CA THR A 7 0.21 -8.54 18.65
C THR A 7 -0.92 -8.52 19.68
N GLY A 8 -2.16 -8.76 19.25
CA GLY A 8 -3.33 -8.93 20.10
C GLY A 8 -4.54 -9.45 19.30
N PRO A 9 -5.71 -9.62 19.94
CA PRO A 9 -6.91 -10.18 19.29
C PRO A 9 -7.38 -9.38 18.07
N ASP A 10 -7.25 -8.06 18.13
CA ASP A 10 -7.61 -7.13 17.07
C ASP A 10 -6.43 -6.19 16.73
N SER A 11 -5.20 -6.68 16.89
CA SER A 11 -4.02 -5.85 16.68
C SER A 11 -2.93 -6.63 15.99
N PHE A 12 -2.39 -6.06 14.92
CA PHE A 12 -1.35 -6.68 14.13
C PHE A 12 -0.49 -5.65 13.42
N VAL A 13 0.75 -6.01 13.17
CA VAL A 13 1.64 -5.33 12.23
C VAL A 13 1.75 -6.16 10.97
N PHE A 14 1.94 -5.52 9.83
CA PHE A 14 2.02 -6.23 8.57
C PHE A 14 2.98 -5.57 7.59
N LEU A 15 3.50 -6.39 6.69
CA LEU A 15 4.32 -6.00 5.55
C LEU A 15 3.64 -6.48 4.29
N PHE A 16 3.65 -5.68 3.24
CA PHE A 16 3.09 -6.07 1.96
C PHE A 16 3.99 -5.70 0.79
N LEU A 17 3.86 -6.49 -0.26
CA LEU A 17 4.48 -6.31 -1.56
C LEU A 17 3.39 -6.45 -2.62
N ASP A 18 3.22 -5.43 -3.44
CA ASP A 18 2.28 -5.43 -4.55
C ASP A 18 3.00 -5.24 -5.90
N GLN A 19 2.49 -5.91 -6.92
CA GLN A 19 2.93 -5.81 -8.29
C GLN A 19 1.68 -5.71 -9.14
N ALA A 20 1.58 -4.66 -9.95
CA ALA A 20 0.53 -4.54 -10.96
C ALA A 20 1.15 -4.53 -12.36
N TYR A 21 0.30 -4.76 -13.36
CA TYR A 21 0.64 -4.60 -14.77
C TYR A 21 -0.42 -3.70 -15.41
N LEU A 22 0.01 -2.55 -15.92
CA LEU A 22 -0.83 -1.55 -16.57
C LEU A 22 -0.50 -1.54 -18.06
N GLN A 23 -1.51 -1.70 -18.90
CA GLN A 23 -1.35 -1.60 -20.34
C GLN A 23 -2.33 -0.59 -20.90
N ARG A 24 -1.82 0.44 -21.57
CA ARG A 24 -2.60 1.37 -22.37
C ARG A 24 -2.43 1.04 -23.84
N LYS A 25 -3.51 0.63 -24.50
CA LYS A 25 -3.59 0.48 -25.96
C LYS A 25 -4.18 1.77 -26.55
N LEU A 26 -3.33 2.76 -26.82
CA LEU A 26 -3.71 3.93 -27.65
C LEU A 26 -3.24 3.71 -29.08
N ALA A 27 -3.97 4.29 -30.05
CA ALA A 27 -3.69 4.18 -31.48
C ALA A 27 -2.30 4.68 -31.91
N GLN A 28 -1.58 5.41 -31.05
CA GLN A 28 -0.24 5.95 -31.30
C GLN A 28 0.84 5.46 -30.32
N GLY A 29 0.57 4.41 -29.53
CA GLY A 29 1.60 3.84 -28.67
C GLY A 29 1.04 2.89 -27.62
N ALA A 30 1.53 1.65 -27.61
CA ALA A 30 1.32 0.74 -26.50
C ALA A 30 2.29 1.13 -25.37
N ASN A 31 1.76 1.72 -24.29
CA ASN A 31 2.54 1.94 -23.07
C ASN A 31 2.20 0.82 -22.08
N ALA A 32 3.19 -0.01 -21.77
CA ALA A 32 3.10 -1.02 -20.72
C ALA A 32 3.94 -0.57 -19.52
N ASP A 33 3.36 -0.63 -18.33
CA ASP A 33 4.03 -0.37 -17.07
C ASP A 33 3.79 -1.52 -16.10
N ALA A 34 4.77 -1.78 -15.26
CA ALA A 34 4.70 -2.81 -14.24
C ALA A 34 4.99 -2.19 -12.87
N PRO A 35 4.10 -1.32 -12.34
CA PRO A 35 4.35 -0.65 -11.09
C PRO A 35 4.42 -1.67 -9.95
N THR A 36 5.33 -1.41 -9.02
CA THR A 36 5.54 -2.22 -7.81
C THR A 36 5.49 -1.34 -6.60
N GLY A 37 4.83 -1.83 -5.56
CA GLY A 37 4.73 -1.21 -4.26
C GLY A 37 5.24 -2.12 -3.15
N VAL A 38 5.77 -1.50 -2.11
CA VAL A 38 6.12 -2.15 -0.85
C VAL A 38 5.70 -1.25 0.28
N GLY A 39 5.21 -1.83 1.37
CA GLY A 39 4.83 -1.06 2.53
C GLY A 39 4.72 -1.88 3.79
N ALA A 40 4.53 -1.15 4.88
CA ALA A 40 4.30 -1.67 6.21
C ALA A 40 3.10 -0.97 6.82
N GLY A 41 2.39 -1.65 7.70
CA GLY A 41 1.28 -1.07 8.42
C GLY A 41 1.09 -1.66 9.79
N ILE A 42 0.29 -0.96 10.58
CA ILE A 42 -0.17 -1.40 11.90
C ILE A 42 -1.68 -1.19 11.97
N SER A 43 -2.35 -2.13 12.62
CA SER A 43 -3.76 -2.05 12.96
C SER A 43 -3.91 -2.31 14.45
N PHE A 44 -4.67 -1.48 15.15
CA PHE A 44 -4.92 -1.63 16.58
C PHE A 44 -6.27 -1.04 17.00
N ARG A 45 -6.83 -1.58 18.08
CA ARG A 45 -8.11 -1.13 18.63
C ARG A 45 -7.91 0.12 19.48
N THR A 46 -8.75 1.12 19.26
CA THR A 46 -8.86 2.36 20.05
C THR A 46 -10.28 2.48 20.62
N GLY A 47 -10.50 3.45 21.51
CA GLY A 47 -11.86 3.74 22.02
C GLY A 47 -12.87 4.11 20.93
N ALA A 48 -12.42 4.61 19.77
CA ALA A 48 -13.27 4.99 18.65
C ALA A 48 -13.49 3.87 17.61
N GLY A 49 -12.81 2.71 17.76
CA GLY A 49 -12.85 1.61 16.79
C GLY A 49 -11.46 1.09 16.41
N LEU A 50 -11.39 0.32 15.32
CA LEU A 50 -10.13 -0.21 14.79
C LEU A 50 -9.42 0.87 13.97
N PHE A 51 -8.27 1.35 14.45
CA PHE A 51 -7.42 2.29 13.75
C PHE A 51 -6.36 1.54 12.94
N GLN A 52 -6.15 1.96 11.70
CA GLN A 52 -5.15 1.40 10.81
C GLN A 52 -4.29 2.52 10.22
N LEU A 53 -2.97 2.31 10.21
CA LEU A 53 -1.98 3.19 9.62
C LEU A 53 -1.06 2.38 8.71
N VAL A 54 -0.84 2.86 7.50
CA VAL A 54 -0.05 2.21 6.47
C VAL A 54 0.90 3.21 5.84
N TYR A 55 2.17 2.84 5.74
CA TYR A 55 3.21 3.59 5.05
C TYR A 55 3.73 2.75 3.88
N SER A 56 3.76 3.33 2.69
CA SER A 56 4.17 2.61 1.49
C SER A 56 4.99 3.48 0.54
N VAL A 57 5.80 2.81 -0.27
CA VAL A 57 6.56 3.42 -1.37
C VAL A 57 6.37 2.57 -2.62
N GLY A 58 6.38 3.21 -3.78
CA GLY A 58 6.21 2.52 -5.05
C GLY A 58 7.07 3.09 -6.15
N ARG A 59 7.23 2.31 -7.23
CA ARG A 59 7.89 2.71 -8.46
C ARG A 59 6.98 2.45 -9.65
N SER A 60 7.11 3.28 -10.68
CA SER A 60 6.39 3.19 -11.95
C SER A 60 7.33 3.66 -13.07
N LYS A 61 7.53 2.82 -14.10
CA LYS A 61 8.38 3.20 -15.23
C LYS A 61 7.72 4.27 -16.09
N GLN A 62 6.39 4.20 -16.24
CA GLN A 62 5.63 5.16 -17.03
C GLN A 62 5.62 6.56 -16.41
N LEU A 63 5.62 6.65 -15.08
CA LEU A 63 5.68 7.92 -14.35
C LEU A 63 7.11 8.40 -14.08
N ASN A 64 8.13 7.69 -14.59
CA ASN A 64 9.55 7.90 -14.27
C ASN A 64 9.82 7.98 -12.74
N GLN A 65 9.03 7.23 -11.96
CA GLN A 65 9.08 7.24 -10.51
C GLN A 65 9.93 6.07 -10.02
N LYS A 66 11.07 6.38 -9.41
CA LYS A 66 11.91 5.40 -8.70
C LYS A 66 11.38 5.14 -7.29
N LEU A 67 11.82 4.03 -6.69
CA LEU A 67 11.52 3.75 -5.30
C LEU A 67 12.29 4.76 -4.44
N ALA A 68 11.58 5.73 -3.87
CA ALA A 68 12.18 6.81 -3.12
C ALA A 68 11.29 7.18 -1.93
N LEU A 69 11.90 7.44 -0.77
CA LEU A 69 11.18 7.74 0.46
C LEU A 69 10.40 9.06 0.38
N ASN A 70 10.85 10.01 -0.45
CA ASN A 70 10.13 11.25 -0.73
C ASN A 70 8.88 11.04 -1.61
N ALA A 71 8.75 9.90 -2.28
CA ALA A 71 7.57 9.48 -3.03
C ALA A 71 6.67 8.51 -2.23
N SER A 72 6.84 8.48 -0.92
CA SER A 72 6.04 7.66 -0.02
C SER A 72 4.61 8.15 0.12
N LYS A 73 3.72 7.24 0.51
CA LYS A 73 2.33 7.51 0.81
C LYS A 73 1.98 6.99 2.19
N ILE A 74 1.17 7.78 2.90
CA ILE A 74 0.59 7.41 4.19
C ILE A 74 -0.91 7.25 4.00
N HIS A 75 -1.45 6.10 4.37
CA HIS A 75 -2.88 5.83 4.40
C HIS A 75 -3.28 5.52 5.84
N PHE A 76 -4.29 6.21 6.35
CA PHE A 76 -4.84 5.93 7.68
C PHE A 76 -6.36 5.85 7.61
N GLY A 77 -6.97 5.09 8.51
CA GLY A 77 -8.41 4.95 8.59
C GLY A 77 -8.87 4.43 9.94
N ILE A 78 -10.13 4.71 10.27
CA ILE A 78 -10.80 4.18 11.46
C ILE A 78 -12.06 3.45 11.01
N THR A 79 -12.20 2.20 11.42
CA THR A 79 -13.44 1.43 11.25
C THR A 79 -14.15 1.34 12.60
N SER A 80 -15.26 2.06 12.73
CA SER A 80 -16.17 1.93 13.87
C SER A 80 -17.17 0.79 13.62
N ARG A 81 -17.41 -0.06 14.62
CA ARG A 81 -18.48 -1.06 14.62
C ARG A 81 -19.44 -0.66 15.73
N PHE A 82 -20.59 -0.13 15.35
CA PHE A 82 -21.71 0.21 16.21
C PHE A 82 -22.69 -0.95 16.31
#